data_AF-A0A511AUE7-F1
#
_entry.id   AF-A0A511AUE7-F1
#
_cell.length_a   1.000
_cell.length_b   1.000
_cell.length_c   1.000
_cell.angle_alpha   90.00
_cell.angle_beta   90.00
_cell.angle_gamma   90.00
#
_symmetry.space_group_name_H-M   'P 1'
#
loop_
_entity.id
_entity.type
_entity.pdbx_description
1 polymer ?
#
loop_
_entity_poly.entity_id
_entity_poly.type
_entity_poly.pdbx_seq_one_letter_code
_entity_poly.pdbx_strand_id
1 'polypeptide(L)'
;MEKVKAYGSIGFMSLMFFATIDTIYARALGDYAVEAIGLRAWSGENQMGIHLSLIYFFSLFLFGAYWVEKYAREGLKINKKTVFLLFLGLNTIFYLSTGAVAKNVKATAEGLSTIGLEPTEENSVFYDFENGQYTDFEADITLKNYSDEEKMFYLIITERDNDEFTKIYD
;
A
#
# COMPACT_ATOMS: atom_id res chain seq x y z
N MET A 1 31.68 3.65 -14.82
CA MET A 1 31.25 3.40 -13.43
C MET A 1 30.52 4.58 -12.81
N GLU A 2 30.96 5.83 -13.04
CA GLU A 2 30.31 7.03 -12.47
C GLU A 2 28.85 7.22 -12.88
N LYS A 3 28.52 6.95 -14.16
CA LYS A 3 27.12 6.95 -14.63
C LYS A 3 26.22 6.00 -13.84
N VAL A 4 26.70 4.79 -13.54
CA VAL A 4 25.96 3.81 -12.75
C VAL A 4 25.74 4.32 -11.33
N LYS A 5 26.75 4.93 -10.69
CA LYS A 5 26.61 5.53 -9.36
C LYS A 5 25.61 6.68 -9.35
N ALA A 6 25.65 7.56 -10.35
CA ALA A 6 24.73 8.68 -10.47
C ALA A 6 23.28 8.23 -10.67
N TYR A 7 23.00 7.43 -11.70
CA TYR A 7 21.63 6.95 -11.96
C TYR A 7 21.15 6.00 -10.86
N GLY A 8 22.03 5.16 -10.32
CA GLY A 8 21.73 4.28 -9.18
C GLY A 8 21.35 5.07 -7.94
N SER A 9 22.03 6.20 -7.65
CA SER A 9 21.67 7.06 -6.52
C SER A 9 20.29 7.71 -6.68
N ILE A 10 19.94 8.15 -7.90
CA ILE A 10 18.61 8.70 -8.20
C ILE A 10 17.55 7.60 -8.05
N GLY A 11 17.82 6.40 -8.55
CA GLY A 11 16.95 5.24 -8.40
C GLY A 11 16.72 4.87 -6.93
N PHE A 12 17.80 4.78 -6.15
CA PHE A 12 17.75 4.50 -4.72
C PHE A 12 16.94 5.56 -3.96
N MET A 13 17.24 6.85 -4.17
CA MET A 13 16.49 7.95 -3.55
C MET A 13 14.99 7.87 -3.90
N SER A 14 14.66 7.62 -5.17
CA SER A 14 13.27 7.50 -5.62
C SER A 14 12.57 6.32 -4.97
N LEU A 15 13.23 5.16 -4.88
CA LEU A 15 12.69 3.95 -4.26
C LEU A 15 12.46 4.14 -2.76
N MET A 16 13.40 4.76 -2.04
CA MET A 16 13.26 5.02 -0.60
C MET A 16 12.11 5.99 -0.32
N PHE A 17 11.92 7.01 -1.16
CA PHE A 17 10.76 7.89 -1.08
C PHE A 17 9.45 7.15 -1.38
N PHE A 18 9.42 6.34 -2.44
CA PHE A 18 8.24 5.54 -2.75
C PHE A 18 7.86 4.60 -1.61
N ALA A 19 8.86 4.07 -0.90
CA ALA A 19 8.65 3.19 0.24
C ALA A 19 8.00 3.86 1.45
N THR A 20 7.90 5.19 1.49
CA THR A 20 7.16 5.91 2.55
C THR A 20 5.70 6.21 2.18
N ILE A 21 5.25 5.87 0.97
CA ILE A 21 3.93 6.28 0.44
C ILE A 21 2.97 5.10 0.46
N ASP A 22 1.82 5.28 1.08
CA ASP A 22 0.66 4.40 0.89
C ASP A 22 0.01 4.63 -0.47
N THR A 23 -0.41 3.55 -1.11
CA THR A 23 -1.20 3.59 -2.33
C THR A 23 -2.60 3.04 -2.06
N ILE A 24 -3.57 3.35 -2.93
CA ILE A 24 -4.91 2.77 -2.84
C ILE A 24 -4.93 1.24 -2.95
N TYR A 25 -3.85 0.63 -3.44
CA TYR A 25 -3.74 -0.81 -3.69
C TYR A 25 -2.89 -1.56 -2.65
N ALA A 26 -2.01 -0.85 -1.95
CA ALA A 26 -1.02 -1.45 -1.07
C ALA A 26 -0.54 -0.41 -0.05
N ARG A 27 -0.30 -0.90 1.17
CA ARG A 27 0.42 -0.15 2.21
C ARG A 27 1.83 0.20 1.75
N ALA A 28 2.43 1.17 2.42
CA ALA A 28 3.78 1.65 2.14
C ALA A 28 4.75 0.48 2.07
N LEU A 29 5.55 0.39 1.00
CA LEU A 29 6.51 -0.71 0.83
C LEU A 29 7.45 -0.83 2.04
N GLY A 30 7.76 0.29 2.69
CA GLY A 30 8.57 0.34 3.89
C GLY A 30 7.95 -0.40 5.07
N ASP A 31 6.61 -0.46 5.18
CA ASP A 31 5.94 -1.23 6.23
C ASP A 31 6.25 -2.73 6.07
N TYR A 32 6.05 -3.26 4.86
CA TYR A 32 6.33 -4.67 4.57
C TYR A 32 7.80 -5.00 4.80
N ALA A 33 8.73 -4.11 4.43
CA ALA A 33 10.15 -4.32 4.64
C ALA A 33 10.53 -4.34 6.13
N VAL A 34 9.94 -3.46 6.94
CA VAL A 34 10.18 -3.38 8.39
C VAL A 34 9.57 -4.59 9.12
N GLU A 35 8.35 -4.97 8.75
CA GLU A 35 7.68 -6.17 9.27
C GLU A 35 8.46 -7.45 8.90
N ALA A 36 9.00 -7.54 7.69
CA ALA A 36 9.79 -8.70 7.24
C ALA A 36 11.08 -8.91 8.04
N ILE A 37 11.68 -7.85 8.58
CA ILE A 37 12.86 -7.94 9.46
C ILE A 37 12.49 -8.09 10.95
N GLY A 38 11.21 -8.31 11.25
CA GLY A 38 10.69 -8.53 12.61
C GLY A 38 10.51 -7.27 13.44
N LEU A 39 10.57 -6.08 12.82
CA LEU A 39 10.31 -4.82 13.49
C LEU A 39 8.84 -4.43 13.34
N ARG A 40 8.32 -3.69 14.32
CA ARG A 40 6.98 -3.10 14.22
C ARG A 40 7.03 -1.91 13.25
N ALA A 41 6.23 -1.96 12.19
CA ALA A 41 6.08 -0.82 11.27
C ALA A 41 5.25 0.33 11.86
N TRP A 42 4.61 0.12 13.01
CA TRP A 42 3.70 1.09 13.65
C TRP A 42 3.98 1.22 15.14
N SER A 43 3.87 2.44 15.65
CA SER A 43 4.05 2.72 17.08
C SER A 43 2.85 2.37 17.97
N GLY A 44 1.70 2.02 17.37
CA GLY A 44 0.43 1.75 18.07
C GLY A 44 -0.13 0.37 17.77
N GLU A 45 -1.06 -0.09 18.60
CA GLU A 45 -1.83 -1.31 18.35
C GLU A 45 -2.76 -1.14 17.15
N ASN A 46 -3.05 -2.25 16.45
CA ASN A 46 -3.94 -2.28 15.29
C ASN A 46 -3.64 -1.23 14.20
N GLN A 47 -2.35 -0.91 13.98
CA GLN A 47 -1.92 -0.01 12.89
C GLN A 47 -2.50 1.42 13.01
N MET A 48 -2.85 1.87 14.22
CA MET A 48 -3.36 3.24 14.46
C MET A 48 -2.26 4.24 14.88
N GLY A 49 -0.99 3.83 14.86
CA GLY A 49 0.15 4.63 15.32
C GLY A 49 0.86 5.43 14.23
N ILE A 50 2.04 5.97 14.55
CA ILE A 50 2.93 6.55 13.53
C ILE A 50 3.57 5.41 12.74
N HIS A 51 3.57 5.52 11.42
CA HIS A 51 4.36 4.66 10.53
C HIS A 51 5.85 4.82 10.86
N LEU A 52 6.42 3.90 11.63
CA LEU A 52 7.86 3.85 11.92
C LEU A 52 8.67 3.64 10.64
N SER A 53 8.08 2.97 9.64
CA SER A 53 8.61 2.86 8.29
C SER A 53 8.89 4.22 7.66
N LEU A 54 8.03 5.23 7.89
CA LEU A 54 8.26 6.58 7.40
C LEU A 54 9.55 7.15 7.98
N ILE A 55 9.82 6.96 9.27
CA ILE A 55 11.04 7.43 9.92
C ILE A 55 12.28 6.73 9.32
N TYR A 56 12.24 5.41 9.18
CA TYR A 56 13.35 4.63 8.66
C TYR A 56 13.65 4.96 7.19
N PHE A 57 12.64 4.92 6.33
CA PHE A 57 12.80 5.12 4.89
C PHE A 57 12.99 6.59 4.53
N PHE A 58 12.45 7.53 5.30
CA PHE A 58 12.78 8.95 5.12
C PHE A 58 14.24 9.24 5.44
N SER A 59 14.81 8.60 6.47
CA SER A 59 16.24 8.71 6.77
C SER A 59 17.09 8.18 5.60
N LEU A 60 16.72 7.04 5.03
CA LEU A 60 17.37 6.47 3.84
C LEU A 60 17.19 7.34 2.59
N PHE A 61 16.03 7.98 2.44
CA PHE A 61 15.79 8.96 1.38
C PHE A 61 16.76 10.14 1.47
N LEU A 62 17.00 10.68 2.67
CA LEU A 62 17.98 11.76 2.88
C LEU A 62 19.42 11.31 2.54
N PHE A 63 19.79 10.08 2.91
CA PHE A 63 21.07 9.49 2.47
C PHE A 63 21.16 9.35 0.94
N GLY A 64 20.07 8.94 0.30
CA GLY A 64 19.96 8.90 -1.16
C GLY A 64 20.13 10.28 -1.79
N ALA A 65 19.49 11.31 -1.24
CA ALA A 65 19.63 12.69 -1.70
C ALA A 65 21.07 13.20 -1.60
N TYR A 66 21.77 12.86 -0.51
CA TYR A 66 23.21 13.16 -0.38
C TYR A 66 24.04 12.49 -1.48
N TRP A 67 23.79 11.21 -1.80
CA TRP A 67 24.47 10.53 -2.89
C TRP A 67 24.14 11.09 -4.27
N VAL A 68 22.90 11.55 -4.49
CA VAL A 68 22.51 12.23 -5.71
C VAL A 68 23.27 13.54 -5.87
N GLU A 69 23.42 14.33 -4.81
CA GLU A 69 24.22 15.55 -4.87
C GLU A 69 25.67 15.23 -5.25
N LYS A 70 26.30 14.27 -4.55
CA LYS A 70 27.69 13.89 -4.79
C LYS A 70 27.95 13.29 -6.17
N TYR A 71 27.15 12.32 -6.60
CA TYR A 71 27.43 11.54 -7.81
C TYR A 71 26.75 12.10 -9.07
N ALA A 72 25.50 12.55 -8.97
CA ALA A 72 24.76 13.06 -10.12
C ALA A 72 25.03 14.55 -10.36
N ARG A 73 24.94 15.38 -9.32
CA ARG A 73 25.06 16.83 -9.46
C ARG A 73 26.49 17.33 -9.49
N GLU A 74 27.35 16.90 -8.58
CA GLU A 74 28.75 17.31 -8.56
C GLU A 74 29.56 16.47 -9.55
N GLY A 75 29.42 15.14 -9.50
CA GLY A 75 30.15 14.20 -10.36
C GLY A 75 29.85 14.34 -11.85
N LEU A 76 28.57 14.25 -12.24
CA LEU A 76 28.16 14.31 -13.65
C LEU A 76 27.58 15.66 -14.09
N LYS A 77 27.54 16.65 -13.19
CA LYS A 77 26.98 18.00 -13.48
C LYS A 77 25.55 17.97 -14.01
N ILE A 78 24.76 16.97 -13.61
CA ILE A 78 23.33 16.91 -13.94
C ILE A 78 22.64 18.07 -13.23
N ASN A 79 21.86 18.85 -13.98
CA ASN A 79 21.18 20.00 -13.41
C ASN A 79 20.07 19.56 -12.42
N LYS A 80 19.75 20.42 -11.44
CA LYS A 80 18.72 20.13 -10.42
C LYS A 80 17.36 19.79 -11.03
N LYS A 81 16.97 20.47 -12.11
CA LYS A 81 15.66 20.28 -12.77
C LYS A 81 15.55 18.88 -13.38
N THR A 82 16.60 18.40 -14.04
CA THR A 82 16.68 17.06 -14.62
C THR A 82 16.65 16.00 -13.52
N VAL A 83 17.40 16.18 -12.43
CA VAL A 83 17.32 15.27 -11.27
C VAL A 83 15.89 15.20 -10.72
N PHE A 84 15.24 16.35 -10.55
CA PHE A 84 13.85 16.41 -10.07
C PHE A 84 12.86 15.72 -11.03
N LEU A 85 12.98 15.97 -12.34
CA LEU A 85 12.14 15.31 -13.36
C LEU A 85 12.35 13.79 -13.38
N LEU A 86 13.60 13.33 -13.25
CA LEU A 86 13.90 11.89 -13.18
C LEU A 86 13.31 11.26 -11.92
N PHE A 87 13.44 11.92 -10.78
CA PHE A 87 12.84 11.49 -9.51
C PHE A 87 11.32 11.39 -9.61
N LEU A 88 10.65 12.40 -10.17
CA LEU A 88 9.20 12.41 -10.34
C LEU A 88 8.75 11.33 -11.34
N GLY A 89 9.48 11.18 -12.45
CA GLY A 89 9.20 10.16 -13.46
C GLY A 89 9.31 8.74 -12.89
N LEU A 90 10.36 8.46 -12.11
CA LEU A 90 10.54 7.15 -11.46
C LEU A 90 9.43 6.85 -10.46
N ASN A 91 9.06 7.82 -9.61
CA ASN A 91 7.96 7.63 -8.66
C ASN A 91 6.61 7.40 -9.35
N THR A 92 6.37 8.10 -10.46
CA THR A 92 5.18 7.88 -11.29
C THR A 92 5.17 6.46 -11.86
N ILE A 93 6.31 6.00 -12.38
CA ILE A 93 6.46 4.62 -12.88
C ILE A 93 6.19 3.61 -11.75
N PHE A 94 6.76 3.81 -10.57
CA PHE A 94 6.51 2.93 -9.42
C PHE A 94 5.04 2.89 -9.04
N TYR A 95 4.38 4.05 -8.93
CA TYR A 95 2.96 4.13 -8.62
C TYR A 95 2.08 3.36 -9.62
N LEU A 96 2.29 3.60 -10.93
CA LEU A 96 1.55 2.91 -11.98
C LEU A 96 1.84 1.41 -12.00
N SER A 97 3.10 1.02 -11.78
CA SER A 97 3.52 -0.38 -11.77
C SER A 97 2.91 -1.13 -10.59
N THR A 98 2.88 -0.55 -9.39
CA THR A 98 2.25 -1.16 -8.22
C THR A 98 0.77 -1.42 -8.46
N GLY A 99 0.04 -0.46 -9.04
CA GLY A 99 -1.37 -0.66 -9.37
C GLY A 99 -1.60 -1.76 -10.42
N ALA A 100 -0.75 -1.82 -11.45
CA ALA A 100 -0.81 -2.88 -12.46
C ALA A 100 -0.50 -4.27 -11.88
N VAL A 101 0.55 -4.37 -11.06
CA VAL A 101 0.94 -5.62 -10.39
C VAL A 101 -0.14 -6.07 -9.42
N ALA A 102 -0.69 -5.18 -8.60
CA ALA A 102 -1.75 -5.53 -7.66
C ALA A 102 -2.99 -6.08 -8.38
N LYS A 103 -3.41 -5.45 -9.49
CA LYS A 103 -4.51 -5.94 -10.33
C LYS A 103 -4.20 -7.31 -10.93
N ASN A 104 -2.98 -7.51 -11.42
CA ASN A 104 -2.56 -8.79 -12.01
C ASN A 104 -2.54 -9.90 -10.95
N VAL A 105 -1.91 -9.68 -9.80
CA VAL A 105 -1.90 -10.63 -8.67
C VAL A 105 -3.33 -11.01 -8.27
N LYS A 106 -4.23 -10.03 -8.21
CA LYS A 106 -5.66 -10.27 -7.92
C LYS A 106 -6.33 -11.10 -9.01
N ALA A 107 -6.06 -10.80 -10.29
CA ALA A 107 -6.60 -11.52 -11.44
C ALA A 107 -6.14 -12.99 -11.51
N THR A 108 -4.89 -13.25 -11.12
CA THR A 108 -4.28 -14.59 -11.12
C THR A 108 -4.50 -15.38 -9.83
N ALA A 109 -5.18 -14.80 -8.84
CA ALA A 109 -5.45 -15.48 -7.58
C ALA A 109 -6.43 -16.65 -7.80
N GLU A 110 -6.45 -17.59 -6.86
CA GLU A 110 -7.34 -18.75 -6.95
C GLU A 110 -8.74 -18.47 -6.39
N GLY A 111 -9.75 -19.04 -7.05
CA GLY A 111 -11.15 -19.04 -6.59
C GLY A 111 -11.74 -17.63 -6.43
N LEU A 112 -12.42 -17.40 -5.30
CA LEU A 112 -13.09 -16.14 -5.00
C LEU A 112 -12.14 -15.02 -4.58
N SER A 113 -10.85 -15.32 -4.38
CA SER A 113 -9.83 -14.31 -4.08
C SER A 113 -9.61 -13.32 -5.22
N THR A 114 -10.10 -13.66 -6.42
CA THR A 114 -10.14 -12.81 -7.62
C THR A 114 -11.23 -11.72 -7.56
N ILE A 115 -12.20 -11.86 -6.66
CA ILE A 115 -13.22 -10.85 -6.40
C ILE A 115 -12.68 -9.83 -5.40
N GLY A 116 -12.88 -8.55 -5.68
CA GLY A 116 -12.53 -7.45 -4.78
C GLY A 116 -13.65 -6.44 -4.66
N LEU A 117 -13.63 -5.69 -3.55
CA LEU A 117 -14.45 -4.50 -3.38
C LEU A 117 -13.94 -3.42 -4.35
N GLU A 118 -14.82 -2.84 -5.15
CA GLU A 118 -14.43 -1.69 -5.97
C GLU A 118 -14.39 -0.45 -5.07
N PRO A 119 -13.30 0.34 -5.03
CA PRO A 119 -13.22 1.51 -4.15
C PRO A 119 -14.04 2.67 -4.75
N THR A 120 -15.37 2.57 -4.66
CA THR A 120 -16.33 3.62 -5.04
C THR A 120 -16.87 4.30 -3.79
N GLU A 121 -17.22 5.59 -3.91
CA GLU A 121 -17.92 6.33 -2.86
C GLU A 121 -19.36 5.84 -2.65
N GLU A 122 -19.88 5.04 -3.58
CA GLU A 122 -21.23 4.47 -3.55
C GLU A 122 -21.34 3.27 -2.61
N ASN A 123 -20.22 2.67 -2.20
CA ASN A 123 -20.26 1.60 -1.22
C ASN A 123 -20.66 2.15 0.15
N SER A 124 -21.74 1.63 0.71
CA SER A 124 -22.27 2.10 1.98
C SER A 124 -22.82 0.95 2.82
N VAL A 125 -22.79 1.13 4.13
CA VAL A 125 -23.39 0.21 5.10
C VAL A 125 -24.11 1.07 6.13
N PHE A 126 -25.42 0.90 6.21
CA PHE A 126 -26.30 1.52 7.17
C PHE A 126 -26.85 0.46 8.12
N TYR A 127 -26.96 0.82 9.38
CA TYR A 127 -27.63 -0.01 10.36
C TYR A 127 -28.29 0.88 11.42
N ASP A 128 -29.48 0.48 11.86
CA ASP A 128 -30.20 1.12 12.95
C ASP A 128 -30.16 0.25 14.20
N PHE A 129 -29.92 0.87 15.34
CA PHE A 129 -29.79 0.20 16.62
C PHE A 129 -30.76 0.81 17.64
N GLU A 130 -31.78 0.04 18.03
CA GLU A 130 -32.77 0.45 19.02
C GLU A 130 -32.88 -0.59 20.13
N ASN A 131 -33.02 -0.13 21.38
CA ASN A 131 -33.24 -0.99 22.56
C ASN A 131 -32.24 -2.14 22.73
N GLY A 132 -31.00 -1.98 22.26
CA GLY A 132 -29.97 -3.01 22.37
C GLY A 132 -29.97 -4.04 21.22
N GLN A 133 -30.76 -3.83 20.16
CA GLN A 133 -30.86 -4.72 19.01
C GLN A 133 -30.72 -3.95 17.70
N TYR A 134 -30.12 -4.58 16.69
CA TYR A 134 -30.14 -4.06 15.32
C TYR A 134 -31.56 -4.22 14.77
N THR A 135 -32.13 -3.13 14.27
CA THR A 135 -33.52 -3.07 13.78
C THR A 135 -33.60 -2.95 12.26
N ASP A 136 -32.58 -2.35 11.64
CA ASP A 136 -32.44 -2.27 10.20
C ASP A 136 -30.98 -2.46 9.78
N PHE A 137 -30.77 -3.00 8.60
CA PHE A 137 -29.46 -3.18 7.96
C PHE A 137 -29.60 -3.07 6.45
N GLU A 138 -28.91 -2.11 5.87
CA GLU A 138 -28.83 -1.88 4.43
C GLU A 138 -27.36 -1.76 4.02
N ALA A 139 -26.98 -2.41 2.93
CA ALA A 139 -25.62 -2.34 2.43
C ALA A 139 -25.60 -2.34 0.90
N ASP A 140 -25.01 -1.31 0.32
CA ASP A 140 -24.71 -1.22 -1.10
C ASP A 140 -23.22 -1.50 -1.30
N ILE A 141 -22.90 -2.56 -2.02
CA ILE A 141 -21.52 -3.01 -2.24
C ILE A 141 -21.30 -3.36 -3.70
N THR A 142 -20.37 -2.68 -4.34
CA THR A 142 -19.91 -2.99 -5.69
C THR A 142 -18.72 -3.95 -5.63
N LEU A 143 -18.90 -5.13 -6.23
CA LEU A 143 -17.87 -6.15 -6.35
C LEU A 143 -17.35 -6.19 -7.78
N LYS A 144 -16.04 -6.35 -7.91
CA LYS A 144 -15.34 -6.47 -9.19
C LYS A 144 -14.66 -7.82 -9.30
N ASN A 145 -14.96 -8.52 -10.39
CA ASN A 145 -14.19 -9.69 -10.80
C ASN A 145 -12.96 -9.22 -11.58
N TYR A 146 -11.77 -9.50 -11.05
CA TYR A 146 -10.50 -9.16 -11.71
C TYR A 146 -10.00 -10.28 -12.64
N SER A 147 -10.63 -11.45 -12.64
CA SER A 147 -10.28 -12.57 -13.51
C SER A 147 -11.16 -12.62 -14.77
N ASP A 148 -10.69 -13.34 -15.79
CA ASP A 148 -11.44 -13.57 -17.03
C ASP A 148 -12.47 -14.71 -16.91
N GLU A 149 -12.51 -15.40 -15.76
CA GLU A 149 -13.41 -16.52 -15.51
C GLU A 149 -14.69 -16.05 -14.80
N GLU A 150 -15.84 -16.58 -15.22
CA GLU A 150 -17.10 -16.37 -14.50
C GLU A 150 -17.02 -17.01 -13.10
N LYS A 151 -17.47 -16.27 -12.08
CA LYS A 151 -17.45 -16.72 -10.68
C LYS A 151 -18.86 -16.73 -10.11
N MET A 152 -19.24 -17.83 -9.49
CA MET A 152 -20.48 -17.95 -8.72
C MET A 152 -20.14 -18.04 -7.22
N PHE A 153 -20.85 -17.26 -6.41
CA PHE A 153 -20.72 -17.27 -4.96
C PHE A 153 -22.05 -16.89 -4.31
N TYR A 154 -22.16 -17.20 -3.01
CA TYR A 154 -23.29 -16.82 -2.18
C TYR A 154 -22.80 -15.85 -1.10
N LEU A 155 -23.58 -14.81 -0.85
CA LEU A 155 -23.38 -13.93 0.29
C LEU A 155 -24.23 -14.45 1.45
N ILE A 156 -23.59 -14.62 2.62
CA ILE A 156 -24.26 -15.03 3.85
C ILE A 156 -24.14 -13.87 4.83
N ILE A 157 -25.29 -13.36 5.28
CA ILE A 157 -25.36 -12.38 6.36
C ILE A 157 -25.66 -13.17 7.64
N THR A 158 -24.74 -13.14 8.61
CA THR A 158 -24.93 -13.80 9.90
C THR A 158 -24.92 -12.77 11.02
N GLU A 159 -25.94 -12.79 11.86
CA GLU A 159 -25.90 -12.12 13.16
C GLU A 159 -24.88 -12.86 14.04
N ARG A 160 -23.84 -12.17 14.49
CA ARG A 160 -22.80 -12.76 15.35
C ARG A 160 -23.15 -12.48 16.80
N ASP A 161 -23.41 -13.54 17.57
CA ASP A 161 -23.53 -13.46 19.02
C ASP A 161 -22.19 -13.07 19.66
N ASN A 162 -22.22 -12.16 20.64
CA ASN A 162 -21.04 -11.52 21.25
C ASN A 162 -20.14 -12.47 22.08
N ASP A 163 -20.46 -13.75 22.22
CA ASP A 163 -19.79 -14.67 23.15
C ASP A 163 -18.48 -15.29 22.64
N GLU A 164 -18.14 -15.19 21.35
CA GLU A 164 -16.93 -15.83 20.79
C GLU A 164 -15.63 -15.01 20.92
N PHE A 165 -15.66 -13.77 21.42
CA PHE A 165 -14.45 -12.95 21.54
C PHE A 165 -13.52 -13.32 22.72
N THR A 166 -13.86 -14.31 23.55
CA THR A 166 -13.02 -14.74 24.69
C THR A 166 -12.15 -15.97 24.41
N LYS A 167 -11.99 -16.40 23.15
CA LYS A 167 -10.99 -17.42 22.77
C LYS A 167 -10.34 -17.13 21.43
N ILE A 168 -9.31 -16.28 21.47
CA ILE A 168 -8.17 -16.43 20.55
C ILE A 168 -7.04 -17.05 21.37
N TYR A 169 -6.48 -18.13 20.82
CA TYR A 169 -5.70 -19.21 21.45
C TYR A 169 -4.37 -18.81 22.11
N ASP A 170 -3.94 -19.64 23.08
CA ASP A 170 -2.52 -19.86 23.45
C ASP A 170 -1.68 -20.31 22.24
#